data_AF-A0A7V9KF78-F1
#
_entry.id   AF-A0A7V9KF78-F1
#
_cell.length_a   1.000
_cell.length_b   1.000
_cell.length_c   1.000
_cell.angle_alpha   90.00
_cell.angle_beta   90.00
_cell.angle_gamma   90.00
#
_symmetry.space_group_name_H-M   'P 1'
#
loop_
_entity.id
_entity.type
_entity.pdbx_description
1 polymer ?
#
loop_
_entity_poly.entity_id
_entity_poly.type
_entity_poly.pdbx_seq_one_letter_code
_entity_poly.pdbx_strand_id
1 'polypeptide(L)'
;LEEVGRRHPGTLAAEMRRTADELALGVPSLVAYASFARRSPARGVPALVAALIRAARHGTPLAGALAALAAEARANRARRAAERAAKAAPKIQLVVALLLVPSVLLLVAAALLPSLLG
;
A
#
# COMPACT_ATOMS: atom_id res chain seq x y z
N LEU A 1 -4.52 -21.63 6.78
CA LEU A 1 -3.23 -20.90 6.66
C LEU A 1 -2.36 -21.51 5.56
N GLU A 2 -2.32 -22.83 5.46
CA GLU A 2 -1.62 -23.60 4.42
C GLU A 2 -2.05 -23.24 2.97
N GLU A 3 -3.35 -23.17 2.68
CA GLU A 3 -3.86 -22.83 1.34
C GLU A 3 -3.55 -21.38 0.91
N VAL A 4 -3.42 -20.47 1.87
CA VAL A 4 -3.02 -19.06 1.61
C VAL A 4 -1.53 -18.98 1.29
N GLY A 5 -0.71 -19.86 1.88
CA GLY A 5 0.71 -19.94 1.58
C GLY A 5 1.04 -20.56 0.22
N ARG A 6 0.13 -21.36 -0.34
CA ARG A 6 0.30 -21.99 -1.66
C ARG A 6 0.01 -21.05 -2.84
N ARG A 7 -0.86 -20.04 -2.65
CA ARG A 7 -1.25 -19.08 -3.71
C ARG A 7 -0.37 -17.82 -3.81
N HIS A 8 0.57 -17.60 -2.88
CA HIS A 8 1.49 -16.46 -2.90
C HIS A 8 2.91 -16.87 -2.49
N PRO A 9 3.88 -16.99 -3.40
CA PRO A 9 5.28 -17.15 -3.01
C PRO A 9 5.75 -15.85 -2.33
N GLY A 10 6.14 -15.93 -1.06
CA GLY A 10 6.64 -14.78 -0.32
C GLY A 10 6.92 -15.10 1.14
N THR A 11 7.81 -14.32 1.75
CA THR A 11 8.26 -14.49 3.15
C THR A 11 7.09 -14.55 4.14
N LEU A 12 6.01 -13.81 3.88
CA LEU A 12 4.81 -13.81 4.72
C LEU A 12 4.08 -15.17 4.74
N ALA A 13 4.00 -15.86 3.60
CA ALA A 13 3.39 -17.19 3.53
C ALA A 13 4.16 -18.22 4.36
N ALA A 14 5.49 -18.16 4.31
CA ALA A 14 6.35 -19.01 5.14
C ALA A 14 6.15 -18.75 6.63
N GLU A 15 6.06 -17.47 7.02
CA GLU A 15 5.78 -17.08 8.41
C GLU A 15 4.39 -17.52 8.88
N MET A 16 3.36 -17.45 8.02
CA MET A 16 2.02 -17.96 8.34
C MET A 16 2.00 -19.47 8.55
N ARG A 17 2.76 -20.25 7.77
CA ARG A 17 2.91 -21.69 8.00
C ARG A 17 3.64 -21.98 9.31
N ARG A 18 4.79 -21.33 9.54
CA ARG A 18 5.54 -21.46 10.79
C ARG A 18 4.66 -21.15 12.02
N THR A 19 3.80 -20.15 11.93
CA THR A 19 2.87 -19.79 13.01
C THR A 19 1.80 -20.87 13.21
N ALA A 20 1.31 -21.50 12.13
CA ALA A 20 0.40 -22.62 12.23
C ALA A 20 1.06 -23.85 12.87
N ASP A 21 2.32 -24.12 12.53
CA ASP A 21 3.10 -25.21 13.13
C ASP A 21 3.35 -24.97 14.62
N GLU A 22 3.70 -23.74 15.01
CA GLU A 22 3.83 -23.33 16.43
C GLU A 22 2.54 -23.62 17.21
N LEU A 23 1.37 -23.27 16.66
CA LEU A 23 0.08 -23.54 17.29
C LEU A 23 -0.21 -25.04 17.39
N ALA A 24 0.10 -25.83 16.34
CA ALA A 24 -0.10 -27.28 16.32
C ALA A 24 0.80 -28.01 17.34
N LEU A 25 1.99 -27.46 17.61
CA LEU A 25 2.93 -27.95 18.63
C LEU A 25 2.55 -27.50 20.06
N GLY A 26 1.41 -26.82 20.24
CA GLY A 26 0.91 -26.42 21.56
C GLY A 26 1.45 -25.09 22.08
N VAL A 27 2.12 -24.28 21.25
CA VAL A 27 2.52 -22.92 21.66
C VAL A 27 1.26 -22.08 21.92
N PRO A 28 1.18 -21.35 23.05
CA PRO A 28 0.03 -20.52 23.35
C PRO A 28 -0.27 -19.51 22.24
N SER A 29 -1.54 -19.39 21.83
CA SER A 29 -1.92 -18.59 20.66
C SER A 29 -1.45 -17.14 20.72
N LEU A 30 -1.50 -16.52 21.91
CA LEU A 30 -0.99 -15.17 22.12
C LEU A 30 0.51 -15.05 21.81
N VAL A 31 1.30 -16.06 22.20
CA VAL A 31 2.75 -16.10 21.99
C VAL A 31 3.06 -16.32 20.52
N ALA A 32 2.37 -17.26 19.86
CA ALA A 32 2.54 -17.53 18.44
C ALA A 32 2.20 -16.28 17.59
N TYR A 33 1.05 -15.64 17.84
CA TYR A 33 0.64 -14.44 17.12
C TYR A 33 1.54 -13.23 17.38
N ALA A 34 2.02 -13.04 18.62
CA ALA A 34 2.99 -11.99 18.92
C ALA A 34 4.33 -12.23 18.20
N SER A 35 4.77 -13.48 18.12
CA SER A 35 6.00 -13.86 17.42
C SER A 35 5.87 -13.65 15.92
N PHE A 36 4.72 -14.03 15.33
CA PHE A 36 4.39 -13.73 13.93
C PHE A 36 4.42 -12.23 13.63
N ALA A 37 3.84 -11.40 14.52
CA ALA A 37 3.82 -9.94 14.38
C ALA A 37 5.24 -9.35 14.37
N ARG A 38 6.14 -9.85 15.24
CA ARG A 38 7.53 -9.40 15.30
C ARG A 38 8.33 -9.79 14.05
N ARG A 39 8.09 -10.98 13.50
CA ARG A 39 8.82 -11.50 12.33
C ARG A 39 8.33 -10.92 10.99
N SER A 40 7.09 -10.42 10.95
CA SER A 40 6.45 -9.99 9.70
C SER A 40 6.30 -8.47 9.63
N PRO A 41 7.17 -7.74 8.88
CA PRO A 41 7.15 -6.27 8.80
C PRO A 41 6.03 -5.69 7.90
N ALA A 42 5.12 -6.52 7.40
CA ALA A 42 4.10 -6.06 6.46
C ALA A 42 3.02 -5.20 7.17
N ARG A 43 2.68 -4.05 6.57
CA ARG A 43 1.74 -3.07 7.15
C ARG A 43 0.37 -3.62 7.56
N GLY A 44 -0.10 -4.70 6.94
CA GLY A 44 -1.39 -5.33 7.27
C GLY A 44 -1.33 -6.35 8.42
N VAL A 45 -0.13 -6.76 8.86
CA VAL A 45 0.07 -7.79 9.87
C VAL A 45 -0.48 -7.39 11.25
N PRO A 46 -0.29 -6.16 11.76
CA PRO A 46 -0.82 -5.78 13.06
C PRO A 46 -2.35 -5.91 13.15
N ALA A 47 -3.07 -5.48 12.10
CA ALA A 47 -4.52 -5.57 12.05
C ALA A 47 -5.00 -7.03 11.97
N LEU A 48 -4.30 -7.86 11.19
CA LEU A 48 -4.55 -9.31 11.11
C LEU A 48 -4.35 -9.99 12.47
N VAL A 49 -3.22 -9.73 13.14
CA VAL A 49 -2.89 -10.30 14.45
C VAL A 49 -3.92 -9.89 15.50
N ALA A 50 -4.33 -8.61 15.50
CA ALA A 50 -5.37 -8.14 16.40
C ALA A 50 -6.72 -8.87 16.18
N ALA A 51 -7.09 -9.13 14.92
CA ALA A 51 -8.28 -9.90 14.60
C ALA A 51 -8.17 -11.37 15.06
N LEU A 52 -7.01 -12.00 14.87
CA LEU A 52 -6.74 -13.37 15.32
C LEU A 52 -6.79 -13.52 16.84
N ILE A 53 -6.21 -12.55 17.58
CA ILE A 53 -6.26 -12.53 19.05
C ILE A 53 -7.70 -12.37 19.55
N ARG A 54 -8.49 -11.47 18.94
CA ARG A 54 -9.91 -11.29 19.29
C ARG A 54 -10.72 -12.56 19.05
N ALA A 55 -10.53 -13.21 17.90
CA ALA A 55 -11.21 -14.46 17.57
C ALA A 55 -10.83 -15.59 18.55
N ALA A 56 -9.55 -15.70 18.91
CA ALA A 56 -9.10 -16.70 19.87
C ALA A 56 -9.66 -16.49 21.29
N ARG A 57 -9.90 -15.23 21.70
CA ARG A 57 -10.44 -14.91 23.03
C ARG A 57 -11.96 -15.06 23.14
N HIS A 58 -12.69 -14.73 22.07
CA HIS A 58 -14.15 -14.59 22.13
C HIS A 58 -14.91 -15.59 21.25
N GLY A 59 -14.21 -16.48 20.53
CA GLY A 59 -14.84 -17.45 19.62
C GLY A 59 -15.60 -16.81 18.46
N THR A 60 -15.43 -15.51 18.22
CA THR A 60 -16.16 -14.77 17.18
C THR A 60 -15.80 -15.26 15.79
N PRO A 61 -16.74 -15.28 14.83
CA PRO A 61 -16.50 -15.75 13.48
C PRO A 61 -15.43 -14.89 12.78
N LEU A 62 -14.25 -15.48 12.60
CA LEU A 62 -13.07 -14.86 12.02
C LEU A 62 -13.26 -14.50 10.53
N ALA A 63 -14.17 -15.19 9.83
CA ALA A 63 -14.42 -15.03 8.41
C ALA A 63 -14.80 -13.59 8.03
N GLY A 64 -15.71 -12.95 8.79
CA GLY A 64 -16.15 -11.58 8.54
C GLY A 64 -15.04 -10.55 8.71
N ALA A 65 -14.25 -10.69 9.79
CA ALA A 65 -13.11 -9.80 10.05
C ALA A 65 -12.03 -9.93 8.96
N LEU A 66 -11.72 -11.16 8.54
CA LEU A 66 -10.76 -11.40 7.45
C LEU A 66 -11.27 -10.87 6.11
N ALA A 67 -12.57 -11.02 5.81
CA ALA A 67 -13.16 -10.49 4.59
C ALA A 67 -13.08 -8.96 4.55
N ALA A 68 -13.37 -8.29 5.66
CA ALA A 68 -13.23 -6.83 5.79
C ALA A 68 -11.77 -6.38 5.59
N LEU A 69 -10.82 -7.02 6.27
CA LEU A 69 -9.39 -6.72 6.11
C LEU A 69 -8.91 -6.95 4.66
N ALA A 70 -9.40 -7.99 3.99
CA ALA A 70 -9.07 -8.25 2.60
C ALA A 70 -9.67 -7.21 1.65
N ALA A 71 -10.91 -6.77 1.89
CA ALA A 71 -11.54 -5.69 1.12
C ALA A 71 -10.77 -4.38 1.29
N GLU A 72 -10.40 -4.03 2.52
CA GLU A 72 -9.63 -2.83 2.83
C GLU A 72 -8.23 -2.88 2.20
N ALA A 73 -7.56 -4.03 2.20
CA ALA A 73 -6.28 -4.21 1.54
C ALA A 73 -6.38 -3.98 0.02
N ARG A 74 -7.45 -4.45 -0.64
CA ARG A 74 -7.70 -4.21 -2.06
C ARG A 74 -8.00 -2.74 -2.34
N ALA A 75 -8.84 -2.12 -1.52
CA ALA A 75 -9.15 -0.69 -1.63
C ALA A 75 -7.90 0.18 -1.47
N ASN A 76 -7.04 -0.13 -0.51
CA ASN A 76 -5.78 0.58 -0.32
C ASN A 76 -4.80 0.42 -1.49
N ARG A 77 -4.77 -0.75 -2.15
CA ARG A 77 -3.98 -0.93 -3.39
C ARG A 77 -4.51 -0.04 -4.51
N ALA A 78 -5.83 0.02 -4.70
CA ALA A 78 -6.46 0.86 -5.71
C ALA A 78 -6.20 2.35 -5.44
N ARG A 79 -6.35 2.81 -4.18
CA ARG A 79 -6.07 4.19 -3.77
C ARG A 79 -4.62 4.60 -4.07
N ARG A 80 -3.64 3.75 -3.75
CA ARG A 80 -2.23 4.03 -4.06
C ARG A 80 -1.96 4.16 -5.57
N ALA A 81 -2.65 3.37 -6.39
CA ALA A 81 -2.55 3.49 -7.85
C ALA A 81 -3.17 4.82 -8.31
N ALA A 82 -4.36 5.15 -7.82
CA ALA A 82 -5.04 6.41 -8.12
C ALA A 82 -4.23 7.63 -7.68
N GLU A 83 -3.63 7.62 -6.49
CA GLU A 83 -2.75 8.70 -5.99
C GLU A 83 -1.53 8.90 -6.89
N ARG A 84 -0.93 7.82 -7.39
CA ARG A 84 0.21 7.92 -8.32
C ARG A 84 -0.22 8.54 -9.65
N ALA A 85 -1.39 8.16 -10.17
CA ALA A 85 -1.96 8.73 -11.38
C ALA A 85 -2.33 10.22 -11.19
N ALA A 86 -2.95 10.57 -10.07
CA ALA A 86 -3.33 11.95 -9.74
C ALA A 86 -2.11 12.87 -9.63
N LYS A 87 -0.95 12.36 -9.20
CA LYS A 87 0.32 13.11 -9.17
C LYS A 87 0.92 13.36 -10.56
N ALA A 88 0.44 12.71 -11.62
CA ALA A 88 0.91 12.96 -12.98
C ALA A 88 0.39 14.30 -13.54
N ALA A 89 -0.89 14.62 -13.31
CA ALA A 89 -1.52 15.85 -13.79
C ALA A 89 -0.76 17.14 -13.39
N PRO A 90 -0.41 17.39 -12.10
CA PRO A 90 0.31 18.60 -11.73
C PRO A 90 1.74 18.64 -12.28
N LYS A 91 2.39 17.48 -12.49
CA LYS A 91 3.71 17.44 -13.14
C LYS A 91 3.64 17.87 -14.60
N ILE A 92 2.60 17.44 -15.32
CA ILE A 92 2.39 17.81 -16.72
C ILE A 92 2.10 19.31 -16.81
N GLN A 93 1.20 19.84 -15.98
CA GLN A 93 0.89 21.27 -15.96
C GLN A 93 2.11 22.14 -15.66
N LEU A 94 2.98 21.70 -14.74
CA LEU A 94 4.21 22.42 -14.43
C LEU A 94 5.15 22.49 -15.64
N VAL A 95 5.34 21.37 -16.34
CA VAL A 95 6.18 21.33 -17.56
C VAL A 95 5.59 22.22 -18.64
N VAL A 96 4.27 22.19 -18.84
CA VAL A 96 3.58 23.04 -19.82
C VAL A 96 3.76 24.52 -19.49
N ALA A 97 3.54 24.92 -18.25
CA ALA A 97 3.70 26.31 -17.81
C ALA A 97 5.15 26.79 -18.00
N LEU A 98 6.12 25.95 -17.63
CA LEU A 98 7.55 26.27 -17.76
C LEU A 98 7.99 26.40 -19.22
N LEU A 99 7.31 25.76 -20.17
CA LEU A 99 7.62 25.87 -21.60
C LEU A 99 6.88 27.04 -22.26
N LEU A 100 5.61 27.22 -21.92
CA LEU A 100 4.74 28.22 -22.55
C LEU A 100 5.13 29.64 -22.15
N VAL A 101 5.39 29.89 -20.85
CA VAL A 101 5.78 31.21 -20.34
C VAL A 101 7.02 31.78 -21.05
N PRO A 102 8.19 31.08 -21.11
CA PRO A 102 9.36 31.62 -21.80
C PRO A 102 9.17 31.68 -23.32
N SER A 103 8.41 30.77 -23.92
CA SER A 103 8.11 30.83 -25.36
C SER A 103 7.33 32.10 -25.71
N VAL A 104 6.32 32.45 -24.91
CA VAL A 104 5.55 33.69 -25.09
C VAL A 104 6.45 34.92 -24.83
N LEU A 105 7.30 34.87 -23.80
CA LEU A 105 8.20 35.98 -23.49
C LEU A 105 9.22 36.23 -24.62
N LEU A 106 9.77 35.17 -25.21
CA LEU A 106 10.65 35.24 -26.38
C LEU A 106 9.92 35.78 -27.61
N LEU A 107 8.68 35.36 -27.84
CA LEU A 107 7.88 35.84 -28.97
C LEU A 107 7.61 37.36 -28.85
N VAL A 108 7.23 37.82 -27.66
CA VAL A 108 6.99 39.25 -27.39
C VAL A 108 8.29 40.05 -27.50
N ALA A 109 9.39 39.56 -26.91
CA ALA A 109 10.69 40.21 -27.00
C ALA A 109 11.18 40.33 -28.45
N ALA A 110 11.04 39.27 -29.25
CA ALA A 110 11.40 39.27 -30.66
C ALA A 110 10.54 40.24 -31.49
N ALA A 111 9.25 40.37 -31.18
CA ALA A 111 8.36 41.31 -31.85
C ALA A 111 8.63 42.78 -31.50
N LEU A 112 9.06 43.06 -30.25
CA LEU A 112 9.33 44.41 -29.77
C LEU A 112 10.73 44.91 -30.10
N LEU A 113 11.72 44.01 -30.25
CA LEU A 113 13.12 44.36 -30.54
C LEU A 113 13.30 45.32 -31.73
N PRO A 114 12.64 45.11 -32.89
CA PRO A 114 12.77 46.00 -34.04
C PRO A 114 12.16 47.38 -33.81
N SER A 115 11.09 47.47 -33.00
CA SER A 115 10.39 48.73 -32.72
C SER A 115 11.13 49.66 -31.75
N LEU A 116 12.14 49.16 -31.04
CA LEU A 116 12.98 49.93 -30.13
C LEU A 116 14.33 50.35 -30.74
N LEU A 117 14.71 49.73 -31.86
CA LEU A 117 16.00 49.93 -32.54
C LEU A 117 15.90 50.77 -33.84
N GLY A 118 14.69 51.14 -34.25
CA GLY A 118 14.41 52.04 -35.39
C GLY A 118 13.66 53.27 -34.94
#